data_AF-A0A536UB25-F1
#
_entry.id   AF-A0A536UB25-F1
#
_cell.length_a   1.000
_cell.length_b   1.000
_cell.length_c   1.000
_cell.angle_alpha   90.00
_cell.angle_beta   90.00
_cell.angle_gamma   90.00
#
_symmetry.space_group_name_H-M   'P 1'
#
loop_
_entity.id
_entity.type
_entity.pdbx_description
1 polymer ?
#
loop_
_entity_poly.entity_id
_entity_poly.type
_entity_poly.pdbx_seq_one_letter_code
_entity_poly.pdbx_strand_id
1 'polypeptide(L)'
;MKPRVLSGMRPTGALHLGHYHGALKNWVRLQQDYDCFYFVADWHALTTHYEDREVIERNVYDMVIDWVAAGLDPERCTIFLQSRMPEHAELFTLLAMGTPLGWLERVPTYKDQMEKLKDRDLATYGFLGYPLLQAADILIYKAAYVPVGEDQASHVELTREVARRFNHLYGRAADFETKVAAAVAKLGKDDARYYEKQRRDYGQSGKT
;
A
#
# COMPACT_ATOMS: atom_id res chain seq x y z
N MET A 1 -13.37 5.51 -16.68
CA MET A 1 -13.24 5.60 -15.21
C MET A 1 -11.89 6.24 -14.92
N LYS A 2 -11.81 7.24 -14.03
CA LYS A 2 -10.52 7.86 -13.68
C LYS A 2 -9.61 6.82 -13.00
N PRO A 3 -8.29 6.82 -13.22
CA PRO A 3 -7.39 5.95 -12.47
C PRO A 3 -7.47 6.23 -10.97
N ARG A 4 -7.33 5.19 -10.15
CA ARG A 4 -7.39 5.31 -8.70
C ARG A 4 -6.06 5.72 -8.10
N VAL A 5 -6.10 6.68 -7.18
CA VAL A 5 -4.98 7.10 -6.35
C VAL A 5 -5.31 6.75 -4.90
N LEU A 6 -4.39 6.08 -4.21
CA LEU A 6 -4.49 5.87 -2.76
C LEU A 6 -3.31 6.52 -2.06
N SER A 7 -3.56 7.28 -1.00
CA SER A 7 -2.51 7.78 -0.11
C SER A 7 -3.05 7.94 1.31
N GLY A 8 -2.19 7.94 2.32
CA GLY A 8 -2.62 8.05 3.71
C GLY A 8 -1.53 8.65 4.58
N MET A 9 -1.92 9.13 5.76
CA MET A 9 -0.98 9.58 6.78
C MET A 9 -1.34 8.98 8.13
N ARG A 10 -0.33 8.77 8.97
CA ARG A 10 -0.53 8.37 10.36
C ARG A 10 -0.94 9.59 11.19
N PRO A 11 -1.93 9.48 12.08
CA PRO A 11 -2.33 10.56 12.98
C PRO A 11 -1.34 10.73 14.14
N THR A 12 -0.15 11.29 13.88
CA THR A 12 0.93 11.44 14.88
C THR A 12 1.07 12.84 15.46
N GLY A 13 0.16 13.76 15.16
CA GLY A 13 0.11 15.12 15.71
C GLY A 13 -0.41 16.13 14.69
N ALA A 14 -0.40 17.41 15.08
CA ALA A 14 -0.82 18.51 14.22
C ALA A 14 0.04 18.60 12.95
N LEU A 15 -0.60 18.90 11.81
CA LEU A 15 0.14 19.04 10.56
C LEU A 15 0.85 20.40 10.48
N HIS A 16 2.11 20.38 10.01
CA HIS A 16 2.88 21.59 9.70
C HIS A 16 3.15 21.73 8.19
N LEU A 17 3.79 22.84 7.79
CA LEU A 17 4.13 23.16 6.39
C LEU A 17 4.86 22.04 5.63
N GLY A 18 5.68 21.24 6.31
CA GLY A 18 6.30 20.05 5.71
C GLY A 18 5.28 19.07 5.12
N HIS A 19 4.18 18.78 5.80
CA HIS A 19 3.11 17.91 5.29
C HIS A 19 2.37 18.57 4.12
N TYR A 20 2.17 19.89 4.20
CA TYR A 20 1.49 20.63 3.13
C TYR A 20 2.29 20.56 1.82
N HIS A 21 3.58 20.87 1.87
CA HIS A 21 4.45 20.85 0.69
C HIS A 21 4.82 19.43 0.25
N GLY A 22 4.94 18.49 1.18
CA GLY A 22 5.30 17.10 0.89
C GLY A 22 4.16 16.28 0.28
N ALA A 23 2.92 16.51 0.69
CA ALA A 23 1.79 15.66 0.30
C ALA A 23 0.50 16.42 0.02
N LEU A 24 -0.01 17.25 0.94
CA LEU A 24 -1.38 17.80 0.81
C LEU A 24 -1.56 18.65 -0.44
N LYS A 25 -0.59 19.52 -0.77
CA LYS A 25 -0.64 20.33 -2.00
C LYS A 25 -0.74 19.44 -3.25
N ASN A 26 -0.06 18.30 -3.25
CA ASN A 26 -0.16 17.35 -4.35
C ASN A 26 -1.50 16.60 -4.35
N TRP A 27 -2.02 16.20 -3.18
CA TRP A 27 -3.34 15.58 -3.05
C TRP A 27 -4.46 16.49 -3.55
N VAL A 28 -4.42 17.79 -3.20
CA VAL A 28 -5.38 18.79 -3.67
C VAL A 28 -5.39 18.92 -5.19
N ARG A 29 -4.23 18.77 -5.82
CA ARG A 29 -4.12 18.72 -7.27
C ARG A 29 -4.70 17.41 -7.84
N LEU A 30 -4.35 16.26 -7.25
CA LEU A 30 -4.73 14.95 -7.76
C LEU A 30 -6.24 14.70 -7.71
N GLN A 31 -6.96 15.18 -6.69
CA GLN A 31 -8.42 15.01 -6.61
C GLN A 31 -9.20 15.64 -7.79
N GLN A 32 -8.58 16.52 -8.58
CA GLN A 32 -9.21 17.07 -9.79
C GLN A 32 -9.24 16.06 -10.94
N ASP A 33 -8.18 15.26 -11.07
CA ASP A 33 -7.92 14.44 -12.26
C ASP A 33 -8.13 12.94 -12.01
N TYR A 34 -8.10 12.49 -10.75
CA TYR A 34 -8.11 11.07 -10.37
C TYR A 34 -9.29 10.71 -9.45
N ASP A 35 -9.54 9.41 -9.31
CA ASP A 35 -10.43 8.85 -8.29
C ASP A 35 -9.61 8.63 -7.02
N CYS A 36 -9.69 9.59 -6.09
CA CYS A 36 -8.76 9.67 -4.96
C CYS A 36 -9.33 9.10 -3.67
N PHE A 37 -8.52 8.27 -3.01
CA PHE A 37 -8.78 7.67 -1.71
C PHE A 37 -7.69 8.15 -0.74
N TYR A 38 -8.09 8.94 0.24
CA TYR A 38 -7.21 9.47 1.28
C TYR A 38 -7.62 8.94 2.64
N PHE A 39 -6.70 8.38 3.41
CA PHE A 39 -7.08 7.70 4.64
C PHE A 39 -6.19 7.99 5.84
N VAL A 40 -6.85 8.10 6.98
CA VAL A 40 -6.21 8.17 8.29
C VAL A 40 -5.72 6.77 8.65
N ALA A 41 -4.41 6.58 8.68
CA ALA A 41 -3.74 5.31 8.94
C ALA A 41 -3.56 5.09 10.45
N ASP A 42 -4.68 4.94 11.18
CA ASP A 42 -4.72 4.83 12.64
C ASP A 42 -4.17 3.49 13.18
N TRP A 43 -4.38 2.36 12.50
CA TRP A 43 -3.69 1.11 12.87
C TRP A 43 -2.19 1.17 12.63
N HIS A 44 -1.73 1.89 11.60
CA HIS A 44 -0.30 2.16 11.42
C HIS A 44 0.29 3.06 12.51
N ALA A 45 -0.51 3.91 13.17
CA ALA A 45 -0.02 4.66 14.32
C ALA A 45 0.19 3.74 15.54
N LEU A 46 -0.66 2.73 15.72
CA LEU A 46 -0.52 1.76 16.81
C LEU A 46 0.78 0.96 16.74
N THR A 47 1.41 0.79 15.57
CA THR A 47 2.68 0.03 15.48
C THR A 47 3.84 0.69 16.23
N THR A 48 3.74 1.99 16.54
CA THR A 48 4.74 2.72 17.34
C THR A 48 4.15 3.41 18.57
N HIS A 49 2.83 3.60 18.65
CA HIS A 49 2.13 4.31 19.74
C HIS A 49 1.08 3.43 20.43
N TYR A 50 1.29 2.11 20.49
CA TYR A 50 0.34 1.19 21.13
C TYR A 50 0.12 1.47 22.62
N GLU A 51 1.09 2.07 23.32
CA GLU A 51 0.99 2.44 24.74
C GLU A 51 0.26 3.78 24.97
N ASP A 52 0.26 4.68 23.99
CA ASP A 52 -0.28 6.05 24.07
C ASP A 52 -1.51 6.23 23.15
N ARG A 53 -2.44 5.27 23.18
CA ARG A 53 -3.55 5.19 22.22
C ARG A 53 -4.49 6.41 22.26
N GLU A 54 -4.60 7.09 23.41
CA GLU A 54 -5.48 8.24 23.58
C GLU A 54 -5.06 9.43 22.71
N VAL A 55 -3.76 9.51 22.37
CA VAL A 55 -3.22 10.54 21.48
C VAL A 55 -3.68 10.32 20.03
N ILE A 56 -3.84 9.06 19.61
CA ILE A 56 -4.28 8.70 18.25
C ILE A 56 -5.69 9.21 17.99
N GLU A 57 -6.62 8.97 18.91
CA GLU A 57 -8.03 9.35 18.74
C GLU A 57 -8.20 10.84 18.45
N ARG A 58 -7.54 11.70 19.25
CA ARG A 58 -7.57 13.15 19.03
C ARG A 58 -6.96 13.53 17.68
N ASN A 59 -5.77 13.00 17.39
CA ASN A 59 -5.04 13.32 16.16
C ASN A 59 -5.78 12.89 14.88
N VAL A 60 -6.64 11.86 14.94
CA VAL A 60 -7.46 11.44 13.80
C VAL A 60 -8.36 12.59 13.33
N TYR A 61 -9.07 13.24 14.25
CA TYR A 61 -9.97 14.33 13.92
C TYR A 61 -9.22 15.59 13.51
N ASP A 62 -8.18 15.96 14.26
CA ASP A 62 -7.34 17.13 13.96
C ASP A 62 -6.73 17.03 12.55
N MET A 63 -6.25 15.84 12.16
CA MET A 63 -5.65 15.62 10.85
C MET A 63 -6.68 15.74 9.71
N VAL A 64 -7.90 15.22 9.89
CA VAL A 64 -8.96 15.38 8.88
C VAL A 64 -9.39 16.85 8.75
N ILE A 65 -9.45 17.59 9.87
CA ILE A 65 -9.71 19.03 9.86
C ILE A 65 -8.62 19.75 9.06
N ASP A 66 -7.34 19.45 9.32
CA ASP A 66 -6.22 20.04 8.60
C ASP A 66 -6.26 19.73 7.09
N TRP A 67 -6.66 18.52 6.71
CA TRP A 67 -6.80 18.11 5.31
C TRP A 67 -7.86 18.92 4.57
N VAL A 68 -9.04 19.04 5.17
CA VAL A 68 -10.14 19.83 4.59
C VAL A 68 -9.77 21.30 4.55
N ALA A 69 -9.17 21.84 5.61
CA ALA A 69 -8.67 23.22 5.65
C ALA A 69 -7.60 23.50 4.59
N ALA A 70 -6.75 22.51 4.26
CA ALA A 70 -5.76 22.60 3.20
C ALA A 70 -6.34 22.51 1.78
N GLY A 71 -7.63 22.17 1.64
CA GLY A 71 -8.37 22.14 0.38
C GLY A 71 -8.76 20.75 -0.12
N LEU A 72 -8.65 19.69 0.69
CA LEU A 72 -9.30 18.43 0.35
C LEU A 72 -10.82 18.58 0.41
N ASP A 73 -11.47 18.18 -0.68
CA ASP A 73 -12.92 18.28 -0.84
C ASP A 73 -13.52 16.86 -0.77
N PRO A 74 -14.30 16.52 0.29
CA PRO A 74 -14.95 15.21 0.41
C PRO A 74 -15.96 14.90 -0.70
N GLU A 75 -16.40 15.90 -1.47
CA GLU A 75 -17.25 15.68 -2.65
C GLU A 75 -16.45 15.23 -3.88
N ARG A 76 -15.12 15.42 -3.87
CA ARG A 76 -14.21 15.09 -4.99
C ARG A 76 -13.30 13.89 -4.69
N CYS A 77 -13.11 13.56 -3.43
CA CYS A 77 -12.28 12.44 -3.00
C CYS A 77 -12.91 11.69 -1.83
N THR A 78 -12.56 10.42 -1.67
CA THR A 78 -12.99 9.61 -0.53
C THR A 78 -12.01 9.82 0.62
N ILE A 79 -12.50 10.32 1.76
CA ILE A 79 -11.75 10.41 3.01
C ILE A 79 -12.29 9.37 3.98
N PHE A 80 -11.42 8.52 4.54
CA PHE A 80 -11.85 7.47 5.47
C PHE A 80 -10.81 7.16 6.56
N LEU A 81 -11.23 6.38 7.56
CA LEU A 81 -10.38 5.91 8.65
C LEU A 81 -10.05 4.43 8.40
N GLN A 82 -8.78 4.05 8.52
CA GLN A 82 -8.33 2.67 8.30
C GLN A 82 -9.07 1.69 9.25
N SER A 83 -9.15 2.01 10.54
CA SER A 83 -9.82 1.15 11.53
C SER A 83 -11.33 0.94 11.32
N ARG A 84 -11.96 1.77 10.49
CA ARG A 84 -13.39 1.63 10.16
C ARG A 84 -13.65 0.66 9.02
N MET A 85 -12.60 0.17 8.34
CA MET A 85 -12.68 -0.76 7.23
C MET A 85 -12.06 -2.11 7.62
N PRO A 86 -12.82 -3.02 8.28
CA PRO A 86 -12.29 -4.28 8.79
C PRO A 86 -11.66 -5.19 7.71
N GLU A 87 -12.03 -5.00 6.45
CA GLU A 87 -11.50 -5.72 5.30
C GLU A 87 -9.98 -5.50 5.12
N HIS A 88 -9.44 -4.37 5.60
CA HIS A 88 -8.00 -4.16 5.66
C HIS A 88 -7.30 -5.21 6.54
N ALA A 89 -7.87 -5.52 7.70
CA ALA A 89 -7.33 -6.53 8.62
C ALA A 89 -7.54 -7.95 8.09
N GLU A 90 -8.67 -8.21 7.44
CA GLU A 90 -8.95 -9.49 6.79
C GLU A 90 -7.94 -9.76 5.67
N LEU A 91 -7.76 -8.81 4.75
CA LEU A 91 -6.80 -8.95 3.66
C LEU A 91 -5.37 -9.07 4.19
N PHE A 92 -4.99 -8.25 5.19
CA PHE A 92 -3.69 -8.36 5.85
C PHE A 92 -3.45 -9.79 6.37
N THR A 93 -4.44 -10.38 7.06
CA THR A 93 -4.36 -11.73 7.61
C THR A 93 -4.16 -12.78 6.51
N LEU A 94 -4.92 -12.67 5.41
CA LEU A 94 -4.78 -13.59 4.27
C LEU A 94 -3.40 -13.46 3.60
N LEU A 95 -2.91 -12.23 3.42
CA LEU A 95 -1.57 -11.98 2.85
C LEU A 95 -0.46 -12.48 3.78
N ALA A 96 -0.64 -12.39 5.09
CA ALA A 96 0.33 -12.86 6.09
C ALA A 96 0.63 -14.35 5.97
N MET A 97 -0.36 -15.17 5.64
CA MET A 97 -0.17 -16.63 5.47
C MET A 97 0.78 -16.97 4.30
N GLY A 98 0.85 -16.09 3.30
CA GLY A 98 1.66 -16.29 2.11
C GLY A 98 3.00 -15.55 2.13
N THR A 99 3.24 -14.61 3.05
CA THR A 99 4.37 -13.68 2.98
C THR A 99 5.58 -14.20 3.77
N PRO A 100 6.76 -14.41 3.13
CA PRO A 100 7.96 -14.85 3.84
C PRO A 100 8.46 -13.81 4.84
N LEU A 101 8.79 -14.24 6.06
CA LEU A 101 9.29 -13.35 7.12
C LEU A 101 10.52 -12.54 6.69
N GLY A 102 11.48 -13.20 6.01
CA GLY A 102 12.69 -12.55 5.54
C GLY A 102 12.46 -11.41 4.53
N TRP A 103 11.28 -11.29 3.92
CA TRP A 103 10.94 -10.13 3.10
C TRP A 103 10.73 -8.89 3.97
N LEU A 104 10.05 -9.06 5.12
CA LEU A 104 9.77 -8.00 6.08
C LEU A 104 11.05 -7.55 6.81
N GLU A 105 11.87 -8.51 7.27
CA GLU A 105 13.13 -8.23 7.99
C GLU A 105 14.19 -7.49 7.15
N ARG A 106 14.07 -7.55 5.82
CA ARG A 106 14.99 -6.90 4.87
C ARG A 106 14.53 -5.53 4.41
N VAL A 107 13.36 -5.07 4.83
CA VAL A 107 12.91 -3.71 4.54
C VAL A 107 13.88 -2.73 5.24
N PRO A 108 14.56 -1.82 4.52
CA PRO A 108 15.62 -0.98 5.09
C PRO A 108 15.17 -0.14 6.29
N THR A 109 13.97 0.41 6.21
CA THR A 109 13.38 1.29 7.24
C THR A 109 13.19 0.60 8.59
N TYR A 110 13.04 -0.74 8.59
CA TYR A 110 12.79 -1.50 9.81
C TYR A 110 13.96 -1.40 10.79
N LYS A 111 15.18 -1.67 10.32
CA LYS A 111 16.39 -1.63 11.16
C LYS A 111 16.70 -0.21 11.63
N ASP A 112 16.61 0.76 10.71
CA ASP A 112 16.86 2.16 11.03
C ASP A 112 15.90 2.69 12.09
N GLN A 113 14.62 2.30 12.04
CA GLN A 113 13.64 2.73 13.04
C GLN A 113 13.80 2.01 14.37
N MET A 114 14.14 0.72 14.38
CA MET A 114 14.52 0.01 15.62
C MET A 114 15.70 0.68 16.32
N GLU A 115 16.69 1.17 15.56
CA GLU A 115 17.85 1.87 16.14
C GLU A 115 17.54 3.29 16.63
N LYS A 116 16.62 3.99 15.97
CA LYS A 116 16.23 5.37 16.34
C LYS A 116 15.28 5.42 17.53
N LEU A 117 14.47 4.39 17.72
CA LEU A 117 13.40 4.35 18.72
C LEU A 117 13.73 3.33 19.82
N LYS A 118 14.98 3.35 20.32
CA LYS A 118 15.47 2.44 21.36
C LYS A 118 14.73 2.56 22.70
N ASP A 119 14.12 3.71 22.95
CA ASP A 119 13.36 3.98 24.17
C ASP A 119 11.95 3.37 24.14
N ARG A 120 11.55 2.77 23.01
CA ARG A 120 10.27 2.06 22.84
C ARG A 120 10.52 0.59 22.53
N ASP A 121 9.66 -0.29 23.04
CA ASP A 121 9.71 -1.70 22.65
C ASP A 121 9.03 -1.91 21.29
N LEU A 122 9.83 -1.77 20.23
CA LEU A 122 9.37 -1.97 18.84
C LEU A 122 9.68 -3.36 18.30
N ALA A 123 10.15 -4.29 19.14
CA ALA A 123 10.34 -5.69 18.76
C ALA A 123 9.00 -6.45 18.72
N THR A 124 7.98 -5.83 18.11
CA THR A 124 6.61 -6.34 18.06
C THR A 124 6.29 -6.87 16.67
N TYR A 125 5.39 -7.86 16.61
CA TYR A 125 4.87 -8.36 15.34
C TYR A 125 4.18 -7.27 14.53
N GLY A 126 3.46 -6.36 15.19
CA GLY A 126 2.80 -5.24 14.52
C GLY A 126 3.79 -4.30 13.82
N PHE A 127 4.91 -4.00 14.47
CA PHE A 127 5.95 -3.16 13.87
C PHE A 127 6.66 -3.88 12.71
N LEU A 128 6.99 -5.17 12.83
CA LEU A 128 7.56 -5.94 11.72
C LEU A 128 6.57 -6.12 10.56
N GLY A 129 5.29 -6.30 10.86
CA GLY A 129 4.22 -6.56 9.91
C GLY A 129 3.65 -5.32 9.22
N TYR A 130 4.00 -4.11 9.66
CA TYR A 130 3.39 -2.87 9.13
C TYR A 130 3.53 -2.72 7.61
N PRO A 131 4.65 -3.07 6.95
CA PRO A 131 4.75 -2.96 5.49
C PRO A 131 3.76 -3.87 4.75
N LEU A 132 3.40 -5.00 5.37
CA LEU A 132 2.39 -5.90 4.83
C LEU A 132 0.96 -5.39 5.07
N LEU A 133 0.71 -4.72 6.20
CA LEU A 133 -0.55 -4.00 6.41
C LEU A 133 -0.72 -2.89 5.35
N GLN A 134 0.35 -2.15 5.04
CA GLN A 134 0.35 -1.17 3.96
C GLN A 134 0.06 -1.81 2.60
N ALA A 135 0.58 -3.01 2.35
CA ALA A 135 0.25 -3.75 1.14
C ALA A 135 -1.25 -4.11 1.07
N ALA A 136 -1.86 -4.52 2.19
CA ALA A 136 -3.31 -4.75 2.26
C ALA A 136 -4.10 -3.46 1.98
N ASP A 137 -3.70 -2.35 2.60
CA ASP A 137 -4.31 -1.04 2.37
C ASP A 137 -4.29 -0.66 0.88
N ILE A 138 -3.18 -0.91 0.18
CA ILE A 138 -3.04 -0.57 -1.25
C ILE A 138 -3.88 -1.51 -2.14
N LEU A 139 -3.79 -2.82 -1.90
CA LEU A 139 -4.31 -3.82 -2.82
C LEU A 139 -5.83 -3.92 -2.79
N ILE A 140 -6.48 -3.66 -1.66
CA ILE A 140 -7.94 -3.74 -1.55
C ILE A 140 -8.65 -2.73 -2.47
N TYR A 141 -8.08 -1.54 -2.68
CA TYR A 141 -8.66 -0.52 -3.57
C TYR A 141 -8.25 -0.66 -5.04
N LYS A 142 -7.31 -1.58 -5.34
CA LYS A 142 -6.69 -1.73 -6.67
C LYS A 142 -6.15 -0.39 -7.19
N ALA A 143 -5.42 0.33 -6.34
CA ALA A 143 -4.88 1.65 -6.68
C ALA A 143 -3.91 1.56 -7.87
N ALA A 144 -4.09 2.44 -8.85
CA ALA A 144 -3.19 2.55 -9.99
C ALA A 144 -1.92 3.36 -9.64
N TYR A 145 -2.08 4.33 -8.74
CA TYR A 145 -1.00 5.19 -8.27
C TYR A 145 -1.01 5.30 -6.74
N VAL A 146 0.18 5.26 -6.14
CA VAL A 146 0.39 5.43 -4.70
C VAL A 146 1.51 6.46 -4.51
N PRO A 147 1.20 7.76 -4.37
CA PRO A 147 2.22 8.78 -4.17
C PRO A 147 2.83 8.60 -2.78
N VAL A 148 4.13 8.36 -2.74
CA VAL A 148 4.89 8.15 -1.51
C VAL A 148 6.24 8.88 -1.57
N GLY A 149 6.82 9.17 -0.40
CA GLY A 149 8.18 9.65 -0.29
C GLY A 149 9.21 8.56 -0.64
N GLU A 150 10.45 8.96 -0.89
CA GLU A 150 11.55 8.05 -1.24
C GLU A 150 11.81 7.01 -0.14
N ASP A 151 11.61 7.40 1.13
CA ASP A 151 11.72 6.53 2.31
C ASP A 151 10.70 5.38 2.32
N GLN A 152 9.58 5.54 1.62
CA GLN A 152 8.49 4.56 1.54
C GLN A 152 8.52 3.72 0.26
N ALA A 153 9.46 3.98 -0.66
CA ALA A 153 9.53 3.26 -1.93
C ALA A 153 9.71 1.74 -1.74
N SER A 154 10.48 1.34 -0.73
CA SER A 154 10.70 -0.08 -0.40
C SER A 154 9.42 -0.82 0.03
N HIS A 155 8.48 -0.16 0.70
CA HIS A 155 7.19 -0.76 1.07
C HIS A 155 6.27 -0.92 -0.14
N VAL A 156 6.29 0.03 -1.08
CA VAL A 156 5.54 -0.07 -2.33
C VAL A 156 6.08 -1.20 -3.20
N GLU A 157 7.41 -1.40 -3.25
CA GLU A 157 7.99 -2.55 -3.94
C GLU A 157 7.64 -3.87 -3.25
N LEU A 158 7.67 -3.94 -1.92
CA LEU A 158 7.17 -5.11 -1.18
C LEU A 158 5.70 -5.40 -1.53
N THR A 159 4.86 -4.38 -1.61
CA THR A 159 3.44 -4.51 -1.98
C THR A 159 3.30 -5.16 -3.36
N ARG A 160 4.14 -4.77 -4.33
CA ARG A 160 4.16 -5.37 -5.68
C ARG A 160 4.57 -6.84 -5.63
N GLU A 161 5.57 -7.20 -4.82
CA GLU A 161 5.97 -8.60 -4.64
C GLU A 161 4.89 -9.46 -3.98
N VAL A 162 4.24 -8.93 -2.95
CA VAL A 162 3.11 -9.60 -2.28
C VAL A 162 1.98 -9.84 -3.26
N ALA A 163 1.62 -8.84 -4.08
CA ALA A 163 0.59 -8.97 -5.11
C ALA A 163 0.95 -10.01 -6.18
N ARG A 164 2.20 -9.99 -6.68
CA ARG A 164 2.71 -10.99 -7.64
C ARG A 164 2.60 -12.40 -7.06
N ARG A 165 3.02 -12.57 -5.81
CA ARG A 165 2.98 -13.87 -5.12
C ARG A 165 1.54 -14.35 -4.90
N PHE A 166 0.65 -13.47 -4.43
CA PHE A 166 -0.77 -13.79 -4.28
C PHE A 166 -1.38 -14.26 -5.61
N ASN A 167 -1.16 -13.50 -6.69
CA ASN A 167 -1.65 -13.86 -8.02
C ASN A 167 -1.04 -15.16 -8.55
N HIS A 168 0.22 -15.46 -8.22
CA HIS A 168 0.85 -16.72 -8.58
C HIS A 168 0.23 -17.91 -7.85
N LEU A 169 -0.04 -17.77 -6.55
CA LEU A 169 -0.59 -18.83 -5.70
C LEU A 169 -2.08 -19.08 -5.96
N TYR A 170 -2.87 -18.03 -6.15
CA TYR A 170 -4.34 -18.10 -6.15
C TYR A 170 -5.01 -17.60 -7.43
N GLY A 171 -4.31 -16.79 -8.24
CA GLY A 171 -4.88 -16.12 -9.41
C GLY A 171 -4.97 -16.98 -10.68
N ARG A 172 -4.67 -18.28 -10.60
CA ARG A 172 -4.60 -19.18 -11.75
C ARG A 172 -5.52 -20.37 -11.54
N ALA A 173 -6.27 -20.73 -12.59
CA ALA A 173 -6.95 -22.02 -12.63
C ALA A 173 -5.91 -23.16 -12.50
N ALA A 174 -6.31 -24.30 -11.91
CA ALA A 174 -5.41 -25.43 -11.71
C ALA A 174 -4.76 -25.93 -13.02
N ASP A 175 -5.46 -25.77 -14.15
CA ASP A 175 -4.98 -26.13 -15.49
C ASP A 175 -4.46 -24.93 -16.32
N PHE A 176 -4.20 -23.79 -15.68
CA PHE A 176 -3.80 -22.56 -16.35
C PHE A 176 -2.55 -22.74 -17.22
N GLU A 177 -1.48 -23.34 -16.69
CA GLU A 177 -0.25 -23.54 -17.47
C GLU A 177 -0.47 -24.50 -18.65
N THR A 178 -1.30 -25.53 -18.48
CA THR A 178 -1.70 -26.44 -19.55
C THR A 178 -2.46 -25.71 -20.65
N LYS A 179 -3.42 -24.85 -20.29
CA LYS A 179 -4.18 -24.02 -21.23
C LYS A 179 -3.30 -23.01 -21.97
N VAL A 180 -2.37 -22.37 -21.26
CA VAL A 180 -1.41 -21.44 -21.88
C VAL A 180 -0.52 -22.18 -22.87
N ALA A 181 0.05 -23.32 -22.50
CA ALA A 181 0.89 -24.11 -23.40
C ALA A 181 0.12 -24.56 -24.66
N ALA A 182 -1.12 -25.02 -24.49
CA ALA A 182 -1.98 -25.41 -25.61
C ALA A 182 -2.37 -24.23 -26.51
N ALA A 183 -2.52 -23.02 -25.96
CA ALA A 183 -2.78 -21.81 -26.73
C ALA A 183 -1.54 -21.34 -27.49
N VAL A 184 -0.37 -21.30 -26.83
CA VAL A 184 0.91 -20.90 -27.44
C VAL A 184 1.30 -21.85 -28.58
N ALA A 185 1.05 -23.15 -28.45
CA ALA A 185 1.30 -24.12 -29.53
C ALA A 185 0.47 -23.88 -30.80
N LYS A 186 -0.65 -23.13 -30.70
CA LYS A 186 -1.50 -22.76 -31.84
C LYS A 186 -1.09 -21.42 -32.48
N LEU A 187 -0.19 -20.67 -31.87
CA LEU A 187 0.31 -19.40 -32.39
C LEU A 187 1.42 -19.60 -33.42
N GLY A 188 1.60 -18.61 -34.29
CA GLY A 188 2.79 -18.53 -35.14
C GLY A 188 4.07 -18.37 -34.29
N LYS A 189 5.23 -18.75 -34.85
CA LYS A 189 6.53 -18.70 -34.14
C LYS A 189 6.85 -17.31 -33.58
N ASP A 190 6.54 -16.26 -34.33
CA ASP A 190 6.82 -14.87 -33.93
C ASP A 190 5.84 -14.39 -32.85
N ASP A 191 4.57 -14.75 -32.95
CA ASP A 191 3.55 -14.43 -31.95
C ASP A 191 3.79 -15.15 -30.62
N ALA A 192 4.23 -16.41 -30.67
CA ALA A 192 4.62 -17.17 -29.48
C ALA A 192 5.82 -16.52 -28.76
N ARG A 193 6.86 -16.11 -29.52
CA ARG A 193 8.01 -15.37 -28.97
C ARG A 193 7.60 -14.02 -28.40
N TYR A 194 6.71 -13.31 -29.07
CA TYR A 194 6.18 -12.05 -28.59
C TYR A 194 5.40 -12.23 -27.28
N TYR A 195 4.52 -13.22 -27.20
CA TYR A 195 3.80 -13.56 -25.98
C TYR A 195 4.75 -13.86 -24.81
N GLU A 196 5.77 -14.70 -25.01
CA GLU A 196 6.72 -15.00 -23.94
C GLU A 196 7.51 -13.78 -23.49
N LYS A 197 7.90 -12.91 -24.43
CA LYS A 197 8.52 -11.63 -24.10
C LYS A 197 7.59 -10.77 -23.25
N GLN A 198 6.33 -10.59 -23.66
CA GLN A 198 5.34 -9.82 -22.90
C GLN A 198 5.06 -10.42 -21.51
N ARG A 199 4.93 -11.74 -21.41
CA ARG A 199 4.75 -12.45 -20.13
C ARG A 199 5.93 -12.20 -19.19
N ARG A 200 7.16 -12.22 -19.72
CA ARG A 200 8.38 -11.94 -18.95
C ARG A 200 8.44 -10.47 -18.53
N ASP A 201 8.17 -9.55 -19.45
CA ASP A 201 8.23 -8.11 -19.22
C ASP A 201 7.15 -7.68 -18.20
N TYR A 202 5.96 -8.28 -18.27
CA TYR A 202 4.90 -8.12 -17.26
C TYR A 202 5.31 -8.68 -15.90
N GLY A 203 5.93 -9.86 -15.84
CA GLY A 203 6.40 -10.44 -14.58
C GLY A 203 7.44 -9.58 -13.87
N GLN A 204 8.34 -8.94 -14.63
CA GLN A 204 9.41 -8.10 -14.08
C GLN A 204 8.91 -6.69 -13.75
N SER A 205 8.22 -6.04 -14.68
CA SER A 205 7.88 -4.60 -14.59
C SER A 205 6.42 -4.32 -14.26
N GLY A 206 5.54 -5.31 -14.36
CA GLY A 206 4.09 -5.13 -14.21
C GLY A 206 3.44 -4.31 -15.33
N LYS A 207 4.18 -3.97 -16.40
CA LYS A 207 3.65 -3.25 -17.57
C LYS A 207 3.06 -4.25 -18.56
N THR A 208 1.83 -4.00 -18.97
CA THR A 208 1.14 -4.64 -20.10
C THR A 208 1.44 -3.94 -21.41
#